data_AF-A0A914PYL6-F1
#
_entry.id   AF-A0A914PYL6-F1
#
_cell.length_a   1.000
_cell.length_b   1.000
_cell.length_c   1.000
_cell.angle_alpha   90.00
_cell.angle_beta   90.00
_cell.angle_gamma   90.00
#
_symmetry.space_group_name_H-M   'P 1'
#
loop_
_entity.id
_entity.type
_entity.pdbx_description
1 polymer ?
#
loop_
_entity_poly.entity_id
_entity_poly.type
_entity_poly.pdbx_seq_one_letter_code
_entity_poly.pdbx_strand_id
1 'polypeptide(L)'
;MVYHEAEDDTLTAINLIHQQKNANIEIAKRGQKRQAEKLLESSAKRFKPLEVGQNVRVPVADVDRAKTDARNILGVILDKQDDFYKVGTKHGRFDQLFARNQLEPVSENFMDVSDVPDVVAKSVRTMSR
;
A
#
# COMPACT_ATOMS: atom_id res chain seq x y z
N MET A 1 -45.18 45.45 -16.38
CA MET A 1 -45.05 44.88 -15.02
C MET A 1 -44.80 43.38 -15.01
N VAL A 2 -45.30 42.60 -15.98
CA VAL A 2 -45.17 41.12 -15.98
C VAL A 2 -43.76 40.58 -16.31
N TYR A 3 -42.92 41.35 -17.02
CA TYR A 3 -41.59 40.87 -17.46
C TYR A 3 -40.51 40.92 -16.38
N HIS A 4 -40.62 41.81 -15.40
CA HIS A 4 -39.62 41.92 -14.32
C HIS A 4 -39.72 40.77 -13.31
N GLU A 5 -40.94 40.29 -13.07
CA GLU A 5 -41.23 39.21 -12.13
C GLU A 5 -40.74 37.85 -12.65
N ALA A 6 -40.82 37.64 -13.97
CA ALA A 6 -40.33 36.42 -14.61
C ALA A 6 -38.79 36.28 -14.57
N GLU A 7 -38.03 37.39 -14.66
CA GLU A 7 -36.57 37.36 -14.54
C GLU A 7 -36.10 37.01 -13.12
N ASP A 8 -36.77 37.55 -12.08
CA ASP A 8 -36.48 37.24 -10.68
C ASP A 8 -36.75 35.78 -10.31
N ASP A 9 -37.80 35.18 -10.88
CA ASP A 9 -38.11 33.75 -10.70
C ASP A 9 -37.04 32.84 -11.32
N THR A 10 -36.54 33.18 -12.52
CA THR A 10 -35.47 32.40 -13.17
C THR A 10 -34.15 32.49 -12.41
N LEU A 11 -33.79 33.66 -11.90
CA LEU A 11 -32.56 33.86 -11.12
C LEU A 11 -32.62 33.09 -9.80
N THR A 12 -33.79 33.05 -9.16
CA THR A 12 -34.05 32.27 -7.95
C THR A 12 -33.88 30.77 -8.21
N ALA A 13 -34.41 30.27 -9.33
CA ALA A 13 -34.25 28.86 -9.72
C ALA A 13 -32.78 28.48 -9.98
N ILE A 14 -32.01 29.35 -10.65
CA ILE A 14 -30.57 29.12 -10.91
C ILE A 14 -29.78 29.04 -9.60
N ASN A 15 -30.06 29.94 -8.67
CA ASN A 15 -29.40 29.96 -7.36
C ASN A 15 -29.71 28.70 -6.55
N LEU A 16 -30.96 28.21 -6.62
CA LEU A 16 -31.35 26.96 -5.97
C LEU A 16 -30.60 25.74 -6.54
N ILE A 17 -30.45 25.67 -7.86
CA ILE A 17 -29.69 24.60 -8.53
C ILE A 17 -28.22 24.63 -8.11
N HIS A 18 -27.60 25.82 -8.04
CA HIS A 18 -26.23 25.96 -7.56
C HIS A 18 -26.07 25.55 -6.10
N GLN A 19 -27.01 25.91 -5.24
CA GLN A 19 -27.00 25.47 -3.83
C GLN A 19 -27.10 23.95 -3.72
N GLN A 20 -28.01 23.33 -4.47
CA GLN A 20 -28.16 21.87 -4.46
C GLN A 20 -26.91 21.17 -4.99
N LYS A 21 -26.30 21.70 -6.06
CA LYS A 21 -25.05 21.20 -6.61
C LYS A 21 -23.92 21.26 -5.56
N ASN A 22 -23.78 22.38 -4.87
CA ASN A 22 -22.76 22.55 -3.84
C ASN A 22 -22.99 21.60 -2.65
N ALA A 23 -24.25 21.44 -2.22
CA ALA A 23 -24.61 20.48 -1.18
C ALA A 23 -24.23 19.05 -1.57
N ASN A 24 -24.51 18.65 -2.82
CA ASN A 24 -24.17 17.33 -3.34
C ASN A 24 -22.65 17.10 -3.41
N ILE A 25 -21.88 18.12 -3.82
CA ILE A 25 -20.42 18.07 -3.85
C ILE A 25 -19.87 17.85 -2.43
N GLU A 26 -20.38 18.57 -1.44
CA GLU A 26 -19.93 18.43 -0.04
C GLU A 26 -20.29 17.05 0.54
N ILE A 27 -21.47 16.50 0.21
CA ILE A 27 -21.84 15.13 0.57
C ILE A 27 -20.88 14.13 -0.08
N ALA A 28 -20.57 14.29 -1.37
CA ALA A 28 -19.65 13.42 -2.09
C ALA A 28 -18.23 13.46 -1.50
N LYS A 29 -17.69 14.65 -1.21
CA LYS A 29 -16.39 14.81 -0.53
C LYS A 29 -16.37 14.11 0.81
N ARG A 30 -17.43 14.26 1.61
CA ARG A 30 -17.55 13.59 2.91
C ARG A 30 -17.58 12.07 2.75
N GLY A 31 -18.30 11.56 1.76
CA GLY A 31 -18.34 10.13 1.43
C GLY A 31 -16.96 9.58 1.06
N GLN A 32 -16.23 10.29 0.19
CA GLN A 32 -14.87 9.93 -0.20
C GLN A 32 -13.92 9.92 1.00
N LYS A 33 -13.97 10.95 1.85
CA LYS A 33 -13.13 11.04 3.06
C LYS A 33 -13.38 9.86 4.00
N ARG A 34 -14.65 9.59 4.32
CA ARG A 34 -15.02 8.44 5.16
C ARG A 34 -14.52 7.12 4.58
N GLN A 35 -14.58 6.99 3.26
CA GLN A 35 -14.17 5.76 2.61
C GLN A 35 -12.65 5.61 2.56
N ALA A 36 -11.90 6.70 2.40
CA ALA A 36 -10.45 6.70 2.55
C ALA A 36 -10.04 6.32 3.97
N GLU A 37 -10.68 6.88 5.00
CA GLU A 37 -10.45 6.53 6.42
C GLU A 37 -10.70 5.05 6.67
N LYS A 38 -11.81 4.50 6.16
CA LYS A 38 -12.14 3.07 6.28
C LYS A 38 -11.11 2.18 5.59
N LEU A 39 -10.62 2.58 4.42
CA LEU A 39 -9.58 1.85 3.69
C LEU A 39 -8.27 1.81 4.49
N LEU A 40 -7.85 2.94 5.07
CA LEU A 40 -6.66 3.01 5.91
C LEU A 40 -6.78 2.10 7.15
N GLU A 41 -7.90 2.17 7.87
CA GLU A 41 -8.15 1.32 9.03
C GLU A 41 -8.14 -0.17 8.65
N SER A 42 -8.81 -0.52 7.55
CA SER A 42 -8.87 -1.91 7.08
C SER A 42 -7.49 -2.44 6.65
N SER A 43 -6.67 -1.59 6.05
CA SER A 43 -5.29 -1.91 5.67
C SER A 43 -4.42 -2.14 6.89
N ALA A 44 -4.45 -1.22 7.87
CA ALA A 44 -3.69 -1.35 9.12
C ALA A 44 -4.06 -2.60 9.92
N LYS A 45 -5.36 -2.97 9.93
CA LYS A 45 -5.84 -4.19 10.59
C LYS A 45 -5.35 -5.46 9.89
N ARG A 46 -5.32 -5.47 8.55
CA ARG A 46 -4.88 -6.62 7.75
C ARG A 46 -3.38 -6.81 7.79
N PHE A 47 -2.63 -5.71 7.72
CA PHE A 47 -1.18 -5.70 7.57
C PHE A 47 -0.51 -5.23 8.85
N LYS A 48 -0.52 -6.11 9.88
CA LYS A 48 0.14 -5.83 11.15
C LYS A 48 1.63 -5.54 10.95
N PRO A 49 2.22 -4.56 11.67
CA PRO A 49 3.65 -4.28 11.59
C PRO A 49 4.50 -5.53 11.82
N LEU A 50 5.62 -5.61 11.12
CA LEU A 50 6.64 -6.64 11.33
C LEU A 50 7.77 -6.09 12.20
N GLU A 51 8.46 -7.00 12.89
CA GLU A 51 9.61 -6.69 13.75
C GLU A 51 10.93 -7.10 13.11
N VAL A 52 12.02 -6.41 13.49
CA VAL A 52 13.38 -6.77 13.07
C VAL A 52 13.72 -8.17 13.60
N GLY A 53 14.34 -9.00 12.76
CA GLY A 53 14.59 -10.42 13.04
C GLY A 53 13.44 -11.35 12.69
N GLN A 54 12.27 -10.84 12.33
CA GLN A 54 11.16 -11.69 11.90
C GLN A 54 11.41 -12.26 10.50
N ASN A 55 11.11 -13.55 10.33
CA ASN A 55 11.17 -14.24 9.05
C ASN A 55 9.97 -13.87 8.19
N VAL A 56 10.21 -13.61 6.90
CA VAL A 56 9.22 -13.19 5.92
C VAL A 56 9.43 -13.90 4.59
N ARG A 57 8.34 -14.04 3.83
CA ARG A 57 8.36 -14.45 2.42
C ARG A 57 8.18 -13.23 1.54
N VAL A 58 9.05 -13.12 0.55
CA VAL A 58 8.97 -12.15 -0.55
C VAL A 58 8.41 -12.88 -1.77
N PRO A 59 7.16 -12.61 -2.19
CA PRO A 59 6.59 -13.21 -3.38
C PRO A 59 7.26 -12.65 -4.64
N VAL A 60 7.57 -13.54 -5.57
CA VAL A 60 8.17 -13.20 -6.88
C VAL A 60 7.06 -13.14 -7.92
N ALA A 61 6.97 -12.02 -8.62
CA ALA A 61 5.97 -11.84 -9.68
C ALA A 61 6.17 -12.86 -10.80
N ASP A 62 5.07 -13.34 -11.39
CA ASP A 62 5.13 -14.36 -12.46
C ASP A 62 5.97 -13.90 -13.67
N VAL A 63 6.01 -12.59 -13.96
CA VAL A 63 6.83 -12.00 -15.04
C VAL A 63 8.33 -12.04 -14.77
N ASP A 64 8.73 -12.08 -13.50
CA ASP A 64 10.13 -12.13 -13.07
C ASP A 64 10.60 -13.56 -12.80
N ARG A 65 9.67 -14.53 -12.81
CA ARG A 65 9.89 -15.92 -12.42
C ARG A 65 10.08 -16.80 -13.66
N ALA A 66 11.21 -17.51 -13.75
CA ALA A 66 11.35 -18.60 -14.70
C ALA A 66 10.48 -19.81 -14.28
N LYS A 67 10.24 -20.76 -15.20
CA LYS A 67 9.35 -21.90 -14.94
C LYS A 67 9.75 -22.75 -13.72
N THR A 68 11.03 -22.77 -13.39
CA THR A 68 11.62 -23.58 -12.31
C THR A 68 11.86 -22.77 -11.03
N ASP A 69 11.76 -21.44 -11.08
CA ASP A 69 12.09 -20.57 -9.96
C ASP A 69 11.04 -20.68 -8.84
N ALA A 70 11.47 -20.48 -7.60
CA ALA A 70 10.59 -20.50 -6.44
C ALA A 70 9.56 -19.36 -6.50
N ARG A 71 8.33 -19.61 -6.01
CA ARG A 71 7.29 -18.57 -5.96
C ARG A 71 7.58 -17.50 -4.92
N ASN A 72 8.26 -17.88 -3.84
CA ASN A 72 8.53 -17.05 -2.68
C ASN A 72 10.00 -17.21 -2.29
N ILE A 73 10.64 -16.09 -1.97
CA ILE A 73 11.99 -16.06 -1.41
C ILE A 73 11.86 -15.88 0.11
N LEU A 74 12.56 -16.72 0.88
CA LEU A 74 12.61 -16.61 2.33
C LEU A 74 13.68 -15.59 2.74
N GLY A 75 13.32 -14.67 3.63
CA GLY A 75 14.24 -13.68 4.17
C GLY A 75 13.91 -13.27 5.59
N VAL A 76 14.78 -12.46 6.17
CA VAL A 76 14.66 -11.91 7.52
C VAL A 76 14.68 -10.39 7.45
N ILE A 77 13.91 -9.73 8.32
CA ILE A 77 13.89 -8.27 8.40
C ILE A 77 15.14 -7.79 9.11
N LEU A 78 15.90 -6.93 8.44
CA LEU A 78 17.14 -6.38 8.95
C LEU A 78 16.94 -5.05 9.67
N ASP A 79 16.06 -4.21 9.13
CA ASP A 79 15.83 -2.85 9.60
C ASP A 79 14.44 -2.36 9.14
N LYS A 80 13.90 -1.37 9.85
CA LYS A 80 12.62 -0.72 9.54
C LYS A 80 12.85 0.78 9.38
N GLN A 81 12.53 1.30 8.20
CA GLN A 81 12.64 2.72 7.85
C GLN A 81 11.25 3.25 7.54
N ASP A 82 10.67 3.97 8.50
CA ASP A 82 9.29 4.45 8.46
C ASP A 82 8.28 3.31 8.17
N ASP A 83 7.69 3.33 6.97
CA ASP A 83 6.70 2.35 6.49
C ASP A 83 7.32 1.22 5.64
N PHE A 84 8.63 1.24 5.46
CA PHE A 84 9.36 0.30 4.63
C PHE A 84 10.33 -0.57 5.42
N TYR A 85 10.63 -1.74 4.85
CA TYR A 85 11.42 -2.79 5.48
C TYR A 85 12.63 -3.14 4.62
N LYS A 86 13.80 -3.25 5.25
CA LYS A 86 14.98 -3.88 4.66
C LYS A 86 14.93 -5.37 4.93
N VAL A 87 15.05 -6.16 3.86
CA VAL A 87 15.00 -7.62 3.94
C VAL A 87 16.32 -8.20 3.47
N GLY A 88 16.79 -9.20 4.21
CA GLY A 88 17.99 -9.98 3.93
C GLY A 88 17.66 -11.44 3.66
N THR A 89 18.51 -12.10 2.90
CA THR A 89 18.47 -13.55 2.67
C THR A 89 19.88 -14.12 2.89
N LYS A 90 20.02 -15.44 2.99
CA LYS A 90 21.33 -16.12 2.99
C LYS A 90 22.23 -15.76 1.80
N HIS A 91 21.64 -15.31 0.70
CA HIS A 91 22.35 -14.99 -0.53
C HIS A 91 22.76 -13.51 -0.63
N GLY A 92 22.41 -12.69 0.36
CA GLY A 92 22.64 -11.25 0.39
C GLY A 92 21.39 -10.47 0.75
N ARG A 93 21.50 -9.14 0.66
CA ARG A 93 20.42 -8.21 0.99
C ARG A 93 19.65 -7.83 -0.28
N PHE A 94 18.38 -7.50 -0.14
CA PHE A 94 17.67 -6.88 -1.25
C PHE A 94 18.13 -5.43 -1.43
N ASP A 95 18.28 -5.00 -2.68
CA ASP A 95 18.61 -3.61 -3.03
C ASP A 95 17.43 -2.65 -2.78
N GLN A 96 16.21 -3.16 -2.93
CA GLN A 96 14.99 -2.39 -2.71
C GLN A 96 14.46 -2.53 -1.28
N LEU A 97 13.71 -1.50 -0.85
CA LEU A 97 12.89 -1.55 0.36
C LEU A 97 11.51 -2.14 0.05
N PHE A 98 10.93 -2.85 1.02
CA PHE A 98 9.63 -3.48 0.87
C PHE A 98 8.57 -2.78 1.71
N ALA A 99 7.41 -2.53 1.14
CA ALA A 99 6.23 -2.12 1.89
C ALA A 99 5.63 -3.32 2.63
N ARG A 100 4.89 -3.06 3.71
CA ARG A 100 4.33 -4.14 4.54
C ARG A 100 3.48 -5.14 3.75
N ASN A 101 2.68 -4.68 2.80
CA ASN A 101 1.78 -5.52 1.99
C ASN A 101 2.49 -6.42 0.98
N GLN A 102 3.78 -6.19 0.72
CA GLN A 102 4.60 -7.00 -0.18
C GLN A 102 5.26 -8.19 0.53
N LEU A 103 5.13 -8.28 1.85
CA LEU A 103 5.78 -9.29 2.67
C LEU A 103 4.73 -10.19 3.33
N GLU A 104 5.00 -11.48 3.39
CA GLU A 104 4.18 -12.41 4.17
C GLU A 104 4.95 -12.85 5.43
N PRO A 105 4.41 -12.66 6.63
CA PRO A 105 5.08 -13.10 7.85
C PRO A 105 5.14 -14.63 7.88
N VAL A 106 6.26 -15.16 8.38
CA VAL A 106 6.45 -16.59 8.63
C VAL A 106 6.45 -16.81 10.14
N SER A 107 5.71 -17.82 10.61
CA SER A 107 5.60 -18.15 12.04
C SER A 107 6.85 -18.83 12.57
N GLU A 108 7.53 -19.61 11.74
CA GLU A 108 8.72 -20.36 12.10
C GLU A 108 9.99 -19.54 11.81
N ASN A 109 10.99 -19.70 12.68
CA ASN A 109 12.31 -19.11 12.50
C ASN A 109 13.18 -20.05 11.66
N PHE A 110 13.48 -19.61 10.44
CA PHE A 110 14.31 -20.34 9.49
C PHE A 110 15.69 -19.71 9.28
N MET A 111 15.84 -18.44 9.68
CA MET A 111 17.03 -17.63 9.46
C MET A 111 17.11 -16.53 10.50
N ASP A 112 18.33 -16.25 10.96
CA ASP A 112 18.64 -15.12 11.83
C ASP A 112 19.30 -13.97 11.07
N VAL A 113 19.28 -12.78 11.67
CA VAL A 113 19.88 -11.57 11.10
C VAL A 113 21.39 -11.75 10.85
N SER A 114 22.06 -12.56 11.68
CA SER A 114 23.48 -12.88 11.55
C SER A 114 23.81 -13.72 10.31
N ASP A 115 22.85 -14.45 9.76
CA ASP A 115 23.06 -15.35 8.61
C ASP A 115 23.08 -14.59 7.28
N VAL A 116 22.79 -13.29 7.31
CA VAL A 116 22.69 -12.45 6.11
C VAL A 116 24.04 -11.79 5.81
N PRO A 117 24.70 -12.14 4.69
CA PRO A 117 25.96 -11.52 4.33
C PRO A 117 25.77 -10.04 3.96
N ASP A 118 26.65 -9.18 4.48
CA ASP A 118 26.59 -7.71 4.32
C ASP A 118 26.98 -7.22 2.91
N VAL A 119 27.51 -8.11 2.07
CA VAL A 119 28.42 -7.69 0.99
C VAL A 119 27.76 -7.56 -0.39
N VAL A 120 26.51 -8.03 -0.57
CA VAL A 120 25.88 -7.99 -1.90
C VAL A 120 24.39 -7.65 -1.81
N ALA A 121 24.05 -6.44 -2.26
CA ALA A 121 22.67 -6.07 -2.59
C ALA A 121 22.29 -6.73 -3.93
N LYS A 122 21.16 -7.44 -3.99
CA LYS A 122 20.67 -8.09 -5.20
C LYS A 122 19.18 -7.82 -5.42
N SER A 123 18.77 -7.88 -6.68
CA SER A 123 17.37 -7.75 -7.09
C SER A 123 16.56 -9.02 -6.76
N VAL A 124 15.25 -8.87 -6.59
CA VAL A 124 14.28 -9.97 -6.41
C VAL A 124 14.44 -11.05 -7.46
N ARG A 125 14.60 -10.68 -8.73
CA ARG A 125 14.81 -11.63 -9.84
C ARG A 125 16.08 -12.47 -9.67
N THR A 126 17.14 -11.90 -9.10
CA THR A 126 18.41 -12.61 -8.90
C THR A 126 18.33 -13.57 -7.71
N MET A 127 17.57 -13.21 -6.67
CA MET A 127 17.38 -14.04 -5.48
C MET A 127 16.36 -15.18 -5.68
N SER A 128 15.56 -15.12 -6.75
CA SER A 128 14.57 -16.15 -7.09
C SER A 128 15.15 -17.34 -7.87
N ARG A 129 16.32 -17.16 -8.49
CA ARG A 129 17.05 -18.19 -9.25
C ARG A 129 17.83 -19.09 -8.30
#